data_AF-A0A7Y5RWU4-F1
#
_entry.id   AF-A0A7Y5RWU4-F1
#
_cell.length_a   1.000
_cell.length_b   1.000
_cell.length_c   1.000
_cell.angle_alpha   90.00
_cell.angle_beta   90.00
_cell.angle_gamma   90.00
#
_symmetry.space_group_name_H-M   'P 1'
#
loop_
_entity.id
_entity.type
_entity.pdbx_description
1 polymer ?
#
loop_
_entity_poly.entity_id
_entity_poly.type
_entity_poly.pdbx_seq_one_letter_code
_entity_poly.pdbx_strand_id
1 'polypeptide(L)'
;MSLAHTDREYEQELQRLHDRLADMGSAVCGMFADCVRAFVNGDAALAAQTMRRDRSVDRMEVEIDELCLSILARRQPMGSDLRFVTTALKLVTDLERIADLCVNVCERTQELGGELRLDATSDLANMAGVLQDMVSRSLEAVLSSDVAAGKAVIAQDARVDALLAQVFRQLLNRMAADPTQAGTATRLLSIAKYFERIGDHATNLAEKAIFMVGGEDIRHTSAFRADKGRAIRGVLFLCVHNSARSQMAEGLARSLLPPDTAIWSAGSDPASQVDPRAIEVMREMGLDISGQRPKRITEVPLDQINTVIHLCAEEICVTLPGIERAETWALPDPAASEAQPDAQIAAFRRVRDELHRRIRVLVAETTRPA
;
A
#
# COMPACT_ATOMS: atom_id res chain seq x y z
N MET A 1 21.28 -24.90 -1.67
CA MET A 1 22.64 -24.32 -1.74
C MET A 1 23.65 -25.44 -1.56
N SER A 2 24.53 -25.70 -2.53
CA SER A 2 25.65 -26.65 -2.34
C SER A 2 26.73 -26.39 -3.39
N LEU A 3 27.58 -25.42 -3.12
CA LEU A 3 28.97 -25.45 -3.54
C LEU A 3 29.76 -25.48 -2.24
N ALA A 4 30.26 -26.64 -1.84
CA ALA A 4 31.10 -26.77 -0.65
C ALA A 4 32.24 -25.75 -0.75
N HIS A 5 32.34 -24.84 0.22
CA HIS A 5 33.41 -23.87 0.22
C HIS A 5 34.71 -24.54 0.65
N THR A 6 35.82 -24.14 0.03
CA THR A 6 37.16 -24.57 0.47
C THR A 6 37.49 -24.03 1.86
N ASP A 7 36.87 -22.91 2.25
CA ASP A 7 36.98 -22.30 3.58
C ASP A 7 35.78 -22.72 4.46
N ARG A 8 36.07 -23.59 5.44
CA ARG A 8 35.07 -24.11 6.38
C ARG A 8 34.54 -23.05 7.35
N GLU A 9 35.34 -22.05 7.71
CA GLU A 9 34.86 -20.98 8.60
C GLU A 9 33.87 -20.08 7.87
N TYR A 10 34.14 -19.76 6.60
CA TYR A 10 33.21 -18.99 5.78
C TYR A 10 31.89 -19.75 5.55
N GLU A 11 31.95 -21.06 5.29
CA GLU A 11 30.77 -21.92 5.19
C GLU A 11 29.94 -21.90 6.48
N GLN A 12 30.59 -21.95 7.64
CA GLN A 12 29.92 -21.84 8.94
C GLN A 12 29.30 -20.45 9.17
N GLU A 13 29.94 -19.37 8.72
CA GLU A 13 29.38 -18.01 8.80
C GLU A 13 28.11 -17.88 7.95
N LEU A 14 28.10 -18.43 6.73
CA LEU A 14 26.91 -18.46 5.87
C LEU A 14 25.80 -19.35 6.45
N GLN A 15 26.14 -20.53 6.97
CA GLN A 15 25.16 -21.40 7.62
C GLN A 15 24.55 -20.73 8.85
N ARG A 16 25.37 -20.05 9.66
CA ARG A 16 24.87 -19.29 10.81
C ARG A 16 23.90 -18.19 10.38
N LEU A 17 24.17 -17.50 9.27
CA LEU A 17 23.25 -16.50 8.72
C LEU A 17 21.92 -17.13 8.30
N HIS A 18 21.97 -18.27 7.61
CA HIS A 18 20.78 -19.03 7.25
C HIS A 18 19.97 -19.46 8.47
N ASP A 19 20.62 -20.01 9.50
CA ASP A 19 19.97 -20.45 10.73
C ASP A 19 19.30 -19.27 11.47
N ARG A 20 19.95 -18.10 11.52
CA ARG A 20 19.37 -16.90 12.15
C ARG A 20 18.17 -16.35 11.39
N LEU A 21 18.20 -16.36 10.05
CA LEU A 21 17.05 -16.01 9.24
C LEU A 21 15.87 -16.98 9.49
N ALA A 22 16.16 -18.28 9.64
CA ALA A 22 15.15 -19.28 9.95
C ALA A 22 14.53 -19.06 11.35
N ASP A 23 15.36 -18.76 12.35
CA ASP A 23 14.92 -18.41 13.71
C ASP A 23 13.96 -17.20 13.70
N MET A 24 14.35 -16.11 13.01
CA MET A 24 13.51 -14.90 12.90
C MET A 24 12.21 -15.18 12.15
N GLY A 25 12.28 -15.90 11.02
CA GLY A 25 11.10 -16.29 10.26
C GLY A 25 10.12 -17.12 11.09
N SER A 26 10.62 -18.10 11.85
CA SER A 26 9.79 -18.90 12.75
C SER A 26 9.16 -18.06 13.87
N ALA A 27 9.89 -17.09 14.41
CA ALA A 27 9.37 -16.18 15.43
C ALA A 27 8.23 -15.32 14.88
N VAL A 28 8.40 -14.75 13.68
CA VAL A 28 7.38 -13.94 12.99
C VAL A 28 6.14 -14.77 12.63
N CYS A 29 6.31 -16.00 12.10
CA CYS A 29 5.20 -16.93 11.89
C CYS A 29 4.41 -17.20 13.16
N GLY A 30 5.11 -17.48 14.28
CA GLY A 30 4.49 -17.71 15.57
C GLY A 30 3.76 -16.47 16.11
N MET A 31 4.36 -15.29 15.95
CA MET A 31 3.72 -14.01 16.31
C MET A 31 2.47 -13.76 15.49
N PHE A 32 2.49 -14.00 14.18
CA PHE A 32 1.32 -13.82 13.33
C PHE A 32 0.23 -14.84 13.65
N ALA A 33 0.59 -16.09 13.94
CA ALA A 33 -0.36 -17.11 14.37
C ALA A 33 -1.08 -16.71 15.67
N ASP A 34 -0.33 -16.25 16.68
CA ASP A 34 -0.90 -15.81 17.95
C ASP A 34 -1.69 -14.50 17.82
N CYS A 35 -1.26 -13.58 16.94
CA CYS A 35 -1.99 -12.36 16.57
C CYS A 35 -3.39 -12.69 16.01
N VAL A 36 -3.46 -13.58 15.03
CA VAL A 36 -4.73 -14.02 14.42
C VAL A 36 -5.61 -14.72 15.45
N ARG A 37 -5.05 -15.60 16.29
CA ARG A 37 -5.79 -16.25 17.38
C ARG A 37 -6.35 -15.25 18.39
N ALA A 38 -5.56 -14.23 18.74
CA ALA A 38 -6.00 -13.18 19.65
C ALA A 38 -7.16 -12.38 19.04
N PHE A 39 -7.04 -12.02 17.76
CA PHE A 39 -8.09 -11.32 17.03
C PHE A 39 -9.37 -12.15 16.92
N VAL A 40 -9.29 -13.39 16.44
CA VAL A 40 -10.46 -14.26 16.22
C VAL A 40 -11.23 -14.55 17.52
N ASN A 41 -10.50 -14.75 18.63
CA ASN A 41 -11.11 -15.10 19.91
C ASN A 41 -11.39 -13.88 20.81
N GLY A 42 -10.99 -12.67 20.39
CA GLY A 42 -11.02 -11.49 21.25
C GLY A 42 -10.16 -11.61 22.50
N ASP A 43 -9.06 -12.37 22.44
CA ASP A 43 -8.18 -12.64 23.58
C ASP A 43 -7.17 -11.50 23.77
N ALA A 44 -7.56 -10.53 24.60
CA ALA A 44 -6.74 -9.37 24.94
C ALA A 44 -5.43 -9.74 25.67
N ALA A 45 -5.39 -10.86 26.39
CA ALA A 45 -4.21 -11.31 27.12
C ALA A 45 -3.18 -11.91 26.15
N LEU A 46 -3.63 -12.71 25.18
CA LEU A 46 -2.79 -13.20 24.10
C LEU A 46 -2.28 -12.05 23.23
N ALA A 47 -3.14 -11.08 22.88
CA ALA A 47 -2.72 -9.87 22.16
C ALA A 47 -1.57 -9.15 22.89
N ALA A 48 -1.71 -8.90 24.20
CA ALA A 48 -0.66 -8.27 25.01
C ALA A 48 0.63 -9.09 25.04
N GLN A 49 0.52 -10.42 25.07
CA GLN A 49 1.68 -11.31 25.04
C GLN A 49 2.40 -11.25 23.69
N THR A 50 1.66 -11.27 22.59
CA THR A 50 2.20 -11.17 21.23
C THR A 50 2.96 -9.86 21.04
N MET A 51 2.40 -8.73 21.48
CA MET A 51 3.07 -7.42 21.41
C MET A 51 4.42 -7.40 22.14
N ARG A 52 4.57 -8.14 23.25
CA ARG A 52 5.85 -8.20 23.98
C ARG A 52 6.94 -8.99 23.25
N ARG A 53 6.57 -9.87 22.31
CA ARG A 53 7.52 -10.68 21.54
C ARG A 53 8.22 -9.90 20.44
N ASP A 54 7.65 -8.77 20.02
CA ASP A 54 8.17 -7.87 19.00
C ASP A 54 9.62 -7.44 19.25
N ARG A 55 9.94 -7.06 20.49
CA ARG A 55 11.33 -6.76 20.94
C ARG A 55 12.33 -7.90 20.72
N SER A 56 11.86 -9.13 20.57
CA SER A 56 12.73 -10.25 20.22
C SER A 56 13.05 -10.27 18.73
N VAL A 57 12.09 -9.89 17.88
CA VAL A 57 12.27 -9.78 16.43
C VAL A 57 13.21 -8.62 16.11
N ASP A 58 13.04 -7.45 16.74
CA ASP A 58 13.95 -6.30 16.56
C ASP A 58 15.42 -6.68 16.86
N ARG A 59 15.63 -7.46 17.92
CA ARG A 59 16.97 -7.93 18.28
C ARG A 59 17.54 -8.93 17.27
N MET A 60 16.69 -9.79 16.72
CA MET A 60 17.10 -10.71 15.65
C MET A 60 17.45 -9.96 14.38
N GLU A 61 16.70 -8.90 14.03
CA GLU A 61 17.02 -8.03 12.89
C GLU A 61 18.43 -7.45 13.02
N VAL A 62 18.74 -6.81 14.15
CA VAL A 62 20.06 -6.23 14.38
C VAL A 62 21.17 -7.30 14.34
N GLU A 63 20.95 -8.47 14.95
CA GLU A 63 21.93 -9.56 14.93
C GLU A 63 22.22 -10.05 13.49
N ILE A 64 21.16 -10.18 12.67
CA ILE A 64 21.30 -10.65 11.28
C ILE A 64 21.99 -9.60 10.41
N ASP A 65 21.65 -8.32 10.58
CA ASP A 65 22.28 -7.21 9.86
C ASP A 65 23.78 -7.12 10.16
N GLU A 66 24.16 -7.22 11.43
CA GLU A 66 25.57 -7.25 11.85
C GLU A 66 26.33 -8.43 11.24
N LEU A 67 25.70 -9.61 11.18
CA LEU A 67 26.29 -10.79 10.58
C LEU A 67 26.47 -10.61 9.06
N CYS A 68 25.48 -10.06 8.37
CA CYS A 68 25.56 -9.75 6.95
C CYS A 68 26.72 -8.77 6.65
N LEU A 69 26.81 -7.67 7.41
CA LEU A 69 27.88 -6.68 7.26
C LEU A 69 29.26 -7.28 7.52
N SER A 70 29.39 -8.13 8.55
CA SER A 70 30.64 -8.83 8.88
C SER A 70 31.09 -9.74 7.73
N ILE A 71 30.17 -10.52 7.15
CA ILE A 71 30.47 -11.39 6.00
C ILE A 71 30.90 -10.56 4.78
N LEU A 72 30.16 -9.49 4.46
CA LEU A 72 30.51 -8.60 3.34
C LEU A 72 31.90 -7.99 3.50
N ALA A 73 32.22 -7.51 4.70
CA ALA A 73 33.49 -6.85 4.99
C ALA A 73 34.68 -7.82 4.99
N ARG A 74 34.51 -9.04 5.51
CA ARG A 74 35.61 -9.98 5.74
C ARG A 74 35.85 -10.95 4.59
N ARG A 75 34.81 -11.33 3.84
CA ARG A 75 34.86 -12.45 2.90
C ARG A 75 34.73 -12.04 1.43
N GLN A 76 34.24 -10.82 1.15
CA GLN A 76 33.98 -10.33 -0.20
C GLN A 76 33.20 -11.37 -1.05
N PRO A 77 32.00 -11.79 -0.60
CA PRO A 77 31.23 -12.85 -1.22
C PRO A 77 30.90 -12.52 -2.69
N MET A 78 30.77 -13.55 -3.52
CA MET A 78 30.53 -13.41 -4.96
C MET A 78 29.38 -14.29 -5.44
N GLY A 79 28.79 -13.94 -6.58
CA GLY A 79 27.76 -14.76 -7.23
C GLY A 79 26.58 -15.07 -6.31
N SER A 80 26.35 -16.36 -6.04
CA SER A 80 25.25 -16.83 -5.19
C SER A 80 25.33 -16.30 -3.76
N ASP A 81 26.52 -16.22 -3.19
CA ASP A 81 26.68 -15.87 -1.77
C ASP A 81 26.42 -14.38 -1.56
N LEU A 82 26.88 -13.55 -2.50
CA LEU A 82 26.58 -12.12 -2.49
C LEU A 82 25.07 -11.90 -2.61
N ARG A 83 24.39 -12.65 -3.50
CA ARG A 83 22.93 -12.59 -3.62
C ARG A 83 22.26 -13.01 -2.32
N PHE A 84 22.71 -14.09 -1.70
CA PHE A 84 22.16 -14.54 -0.42
C PHE A 84 22.30 -13.47 0.66
N VAL A 85 23.50 -12.97 0.92
CA VAL A 85 23.78 -11.99 1.99
C VAL A 85 23.06 -10.67 1.74
N THR A 86 23.02 -10.18 0.49
CA THR A 86 22.30 -8.93 0.17
C THR A 86 20.78 -9.09 0.16
N THR A 87 20.28 -10.29 -0.12
CA THR A 87 18.85 -10.59 -0.04
C THR A 87 18.44 -10.75 1.42
N ALA A 88 19.27 -11.38 2.26
CA ALA A 88 19.07 -11.51 3.70
C ALA A 88 18.77 -10.15 4.35
N LEU A 89 19.62 -9.13 4.11
CA LEU A 89 19.40 -7.76 4.59
C LEU A 89 17.98 -7.21 4.26
N LYS A 90 17.45 -7.55 3.08
CA LYS A 90 16.12 -7.07 2.66
C LYS A 90 14.99 -7.92 3.25
N LEU A 91 15.21 -9.22 3.40
CA LEU A 91 14.24 -10.16 3.98
C LEU A 91 13.99 -9.84 5.45
N VAL A 92 15.05 -9.51 6.19
CA VAL A 92 14.95 -9.12 7.61
C VAL A 92 14.02 -7.93 7.79
N THR A 93 14.17 -6.88 6.98
CA THR A 93 13.27 -5.72 7.04
C THR A 93 11.82 -6.11 6.74
N ASP A 94 11.55 -6.96 5.73
CA ASP A 94 10.18 -7.42 5.46
C ASP A 94 9.60 -8.25 6.62
N LEU A 95 10.44 -9.03 7.32
CA LEU A 95 10.03 -9.81 8.50
C LEU A 95 9.75 -8.93 9.72
N GLU A 96 10.57 -7.92 9.99
CA GLU A 96 10.30 -6.90 11.02
C GLU A 96 8.97 -6.19 10.74
N ARG A 97 8.72 -5.80 9.48
CA ARG A 97 7.47 -5.13 9.11
C ARG A 97 6.23 -6.00 9.34
N ILE A 98 6.33 -7.31 9.13
CA ILE A 98 5.23 -8.23 9.46
C ILE A 98 5.00 -8.27 10.98
N ALA A 99 6.07 -8.31 11.79
CA ALA A 99 5.96 -8.28 13.25
C ALA A 99 5.31 -6.97 13.75
N ASP A 100 5.77 -5.82 13.26
CA ASP A 100 5.18 -4.50 13.50
C ASP A 100 3.67 -4.47 13.21
N LEU A 101 3.27 -5.01 12.05
CA LEU A 101 1.86 -5.06 11.66
C LEU A 101 1.05 -5.99 12.57
N CYS A 102 1.65 -7.08 13.08
CA CYS A 102 1.02 -7.92 14.10
C CYS A 102 0.77 -7.16 15.40
N VAL A 103 1.70 -6.30 15.83
CA VAL A 103 1.52 -5.42 16.99
C VAL A 103 0.32 -4.50 16.77
N ASN A 104 0.25 -3.83 15.62
CA ASN A 104 -0.86 -2.94 15.26
C ASN A 104 -2.23 -3.66 15.28
N VAL A 105 -2.28 -4.90 14.79
CA VAL A 105 -3.51 -5.73 14.86
C VAL A 105 -3.85 -6.09 16.31
N CYS A 106 -2.87 -6.45 17.12
CA CYS A 106 -3.07 -6.76 18.54
C CYS A 106 -3.60 -5.53 19.32
N GLU A 107 -3.06 -4.34 19.05
CA GLU A 107 -3.54 -3.08 19.64
C GLU A 107 -5.02 -2.83 19.31
N ARG A 108 -5.39 -2.92 18.02
CA ARG A 108 -6.79 -2.77 17.60
C ARG A 108 -7.70 -3.85 18.20
N THR A 109 -7.17 -5.06 18.37
CA THR A 109 -7.89 -6.16 19.03
C THR A 109 -8.19 -5.83 20.50
N GLN A 110 -7.25 -5.23 21.22
CA GLN A 110 -7.46 -4.81 22.61
C GLN A 110 -8.48 -3.67 22.73
N GLU A 111 -8.41 -2.68 21.84
CA GLU A 111 -9.37 -1.57 21.79
C GLU A 111 -10.80 -2.04 21.50
N LEU A 112 -10.97 -3.16 20.79
CA LEU A 112 -12.27 -3.76 20.52
C LEU A 112 -12.90 -4.42 21.75
N GLY A 113 -12.13 -4.68 22.82
CA GLY A 113 -12.66 -5.03 24.15
C GLY A 113 -13.60 -6.24 24.22
N GLY A 114 -13.57 -7.15 23.23
CA GLY A 114 -14.50 -8.29 23.15
C GLY A 114 -15.86 -7.98 22.51
N GLU A 115 -16.06 -6.80 21.92
CA GLU A 115 -17.23 -6.45 21.09
C GLU A 115 -17.27 -7.20 19.74
N LEU A 116 -16.44 -8.24 19.59
CA LEU A 116 -16.32 -9.10 18.41
C LEU A 116 -17.52 -10.07 18.32
N ARG A 117 -18.71 -9.57 17.99
CA ARG A 117 -19.86 -10.43 17.63
C ARG A 117 -20.45 -10.00 16.31
N LEU A 118 -19.74 -10.22 15.20
CA LEU A 118 -20.20 -9.76 13.89
C LEU A 118 -19.71 -10.69 12.77
N ASP A 119 -20.56 -11.00 11.79
CA ASP A 119 -20.25 -11.83 10.61
C ASP A 119 -19.00 -11.37 9.83
N ALA A 120 -18.67 -10.07 9.87
CA ALA A 120 -17.46 -9.50 9.26
C ALA A 120 -16.14 -10.05 9.86
N THR A 121 -16.18 -10.57 11.09
CA THR A 121 -15.03 -11.28 11.68
C THR A 121 -14.73 -12.59 10.98
N SER A 122 -15.72 -13.24 10.36
CA SER A 122 -15.51 -14.48 9.60
C SER A 122 -14.71 -14.22 8.33
N ASP A 123 -14.99 -13.14 7.60
CA ASP A 123 -14.25 -12.82 6.37
C ASP A 123 -12.83 -12.34 6.68
N LEU A 124 -12.65 -11.58 7.75
CA LEU A 124 -11.32 -11.23 8.26
C LEU A 124 -10.54 -12.46 8.75
N ALA A 125 -11.20 -13.40 9.42
CA ALA A 125 -10.57 -14.67 9.82
C ALA A 125 -10.17 -15.51 8.60
N ASN A 126 -11.01 -15.54 7.55
CA ASN A 126 -10.68 -16.20 6.29
C ASN A 126 -9.46 -15.54 5.61
N MET A 127 -9.41 -14.20 5.58
CA MET A 127 -8.28 -13.44 5.04
C MET A 127 -7.00 -13.73 5.85
N ALA A 128 -7.09 -13.73 7.18
CA ALA A 128 -5.98 -14.06 8.06
C ALA A 128 -5.45 -15.49 7.82
N GLY A 129 -6.33 -16.48 7.60
CA GLY A 129 -5.92 -17.84 7.28
C GLY A 129 -5.16 -17.95 5.96
N VAL A 130 -5.58 -17.21 4.92
CA VAL A 130 -4.83 -17.14 3.65
C VAL A 130 -3.46 -16.50 3.86
N LEU A 131 -3.39 -15.43 4.64
CA LEU A 131 -2.14 -14.74 4.93
C LEU A 131 -1.17 -15.61 5.75
N GLN A 132 -1.67 -16.44 6.67
CA GLN A 132 -0.82 -17.35 7.44
C GLN A 132 -0.11 -18.35 6.53
N ASP A 133 -0.83 -18.88 5.53
CA ASP A 133 -0.26 -19.73 4.50
C ASP A 133 0.76 -18.95 3.65
N MET A 134 0.42 -17.73 3.20
CA MET A 134 1.33 -16.89 2.42
C MET A 134 2.65 -16.61 3.15
N VAL A 135 2.60 -16.18 4.41
CA VAL A 135 3.80 -15.89 5.22
C VAL A 135 4.64 -17.17 5.40
N SER A 136 4.01 -18.28 5.80
CA SER A 136 4.72 -19.55 5.99
C SER A 136 5.39 -20.05 4.71
N ARG A 137 4.69 -20.01 3.58
CA ARG A 137 5.21 -20.48 2.28
C ARG A 137 6.24 -19.52 1.69
N SER A 138 6.15 -18.23 1.97
CA SER A 138 7.17 -17.25 1.57
C SER A 138 8.50 -17.52 2.27
N LEU A 139 8.46 -17.89 3.56
CA LEU A 139 9.64 -18.29 4.32
C LEU A 139 10.19 -19.62 3.84
N GLU A 140 9.34 -20.61 3.55
CA GLU A 140 9.78 -21.87 2.94
C GLU A 140 10.49 -21.63 1.59
N ALA A 141 9.94 -20.75 0.76
CA ALA A 141 10.56 -20.35 -0.51
C ALA A 141 11.96 -19.77 -0.30
N VAL A 142 12.14 -18.92 0.72
CA VAL A 142 13.44 -18.34 1.09
C VAL A 142 14.40 -19.43 1.57
N LEU A 143 14.02 -20.18 2.60
CA LEU A 143 14.93 -21.08 3.32
C LEU A 143 15.31 -22.30 2.50
N SER A 144 14.38 -22.83 1.71
CA SER A 144 14.57 -24.02 0.89
C SER A 144 14.91 -23.70 -0.57
N SER A 145 15.04 -22.41 -0.93
CA SER A 145 15.27 -21.98 -2.32
C SER A 145 14.16 -22.50 -3.28
N ASP A 146 12.92 -22.56 -2.81
CA ASP A 146 11.78 -23.09 -3.56
C ASP A 146 11.07 -21.99 -4.38
N VAL A 147 11.39 -21.94 -5.67
CA VAL A 147 10.78 -21.01 -6.64
C VAL A 147 9.29 -21.29 -6.85
N ALA A 148 8.84 -22.54 -6.77
CA ALA A 148 7.44 -22.90 -6.97
C ALA A 148 6.58 -22.45 -5.77
N ALA A 149 7.09 -22.60 -4.55
CA ALA A 149 6.47 -22.04 -3.36
C ALA A 149 6.33 -20.51 -3.49
N GLY A 150 7.40 -19.81 -3.90
CA GLY A 150 7.35 -18.36 -4.11
C GLY A 150 6.30 -17.91 -5.14
N LYS A 151 6.25 -18.57 -6.31
CA LYS A 151 5.24 -18.24 -7.35
C LYS A 151 3.81 -18.45 -6.86
N ALA A 152 3.59 -19.47 -6.06
CA ALA A 152 2.27 -19.76 -5.52
C ALA A 152 1.84 -18.74 -4.45
N VAL A 153 2.76 -18.17 -3.67
CA VAL A 153 2.47 -17.04 -2.78
C VAL A 153 2.03 -15.82 -3.58
N ILE A 154 2.78 -15.46 -4.63
CA ILE A 154 2.43 -14.32 -5.50
C ILE A 154 1.02 -14.49 -6.10
N ALA A 155 0.63 -15.71 -6.48
CA ALA A 155 -0.70 -15.98 -7.01
C ALA A 155 -1.82 -15.88 -5.95
N GLN A 156 -1.53 -16.10 -4.66
CA GLN A 156 -2.50 -16.00 -3.58
C GLN A 156 -2.87 -14.56 -3.23
N ASP A 157 -2.02 -13.59 -3.60
CA ASP A 157 -2.22 -12.17 -3.34
C ASP A 157 -3.55 -11.63 -3.89
N ALA A 158 -3.96 -12.07 -5.09
CA ALA A 158 -5.26 -11.73 -5.67
C ALA A 158 -6.46 -12.16 -4.81
N ARG A 159 -6.31 -13.25 -4.04
CA ARG A 159 -7.36 -13.71 -3.12
C ARG A 159 -7.45 -12.81 -1.90
N VAL A 160 -6.33 -12.29 -1.41
CA VAL A 160 -6.28 -11.34 -0.27
C VAL A 160 -7.00 -10.04 -0.65
N ASP A 161 -6.73 -9.49 -1.84
CA ASP A 161 -7.46 -8.34 -2.40
C ASP A 161 -8.95 -8.58 -2.52
N ALA A 162 -9.30 -9.76 -3.05
CA ALA A 162 -10.63 -10.36 -3.06
C ALA A 162 -11.41 -10.09 -1.77
N LEU A 163 -10.81 -10.59 -0.69
CA LEU A 163 -11.36 -10.58 0.66
C LEU A 163 -11.36 -9.17 1.26
N LEU A 164 -10.30 -8.38 1.03
CA LEU A 164 -10.24 -7.01 1.51
C LEU A 164 -11.38 -6.17 0.93
N ALA A 165 -11.61 -6.24 -0.39
CA ALA A 165 -12.69 -5.51 -1.05
C ALA A 165 -14.07 -5.95 -0.53
N GLN A 166 -14.24 -7.24 -0.23
CA GLN A 166 -15.46 -7.77 0.37
C GLN A 166 -15.69 -7.23 1.79
N VAL A 167 -14.71 -7.36 2.68
CA VAL A 167 -14.75 -6.85 4.06
C VAL A 167 -15.07 -5.35 4.05
N PHE A 168 -14.40 -4.60 3.18
CA PHE A 168 -14.60 -3.17 3.04
C PHE A 168 -16.06 -2.79 2.76
N ARG A 169 -16.68 -3.42 1.75
CA ARG A 169 -18.09 -3.19 1.40
C ARG A 169 -19.04 -3.54 2.55
N GLN A 170 -18.79 -4.63 3.27
CA GLN A 170 -19.61 -5.03 4.41
C GLN A 170 -19.55 -4.02 5.56
N LEU A 171 -18.36 -3.53 5.89
CA LEU A 171 -18.18 -2.54 6.95
C LEU A 171 -18.84 -1.22 6.60
N LEU A 172 -18.75 -0.75 5.34
CA LEU A 172 -19.48 0.43 4.86
C LEU A 172 -21.00 0.28 5.00
N ASN A 173 -21.56 -0.85 4.54
CA ASN A 173 -23.00 -1.10 4.64
C ASN A 173 -23.48 -1.11 6.09
N ARG A 174 -22.66 -1.62 7.03
CA ARG A 174 -22.96 -1.59 8.46
C ARG A 174 -22.95 -0.18 9.03
N MET A 175 -21.94 0.63 8.68
CA MET A 175 -21.89 2.04 9.09
C MET A 175 -23.08 2.84 8.58
N ALA A 176 -23.53 2.56 7.35
CA ALA A 176 -24.72 3.17 6.77
C ALA A 176 -26.02 2.72 7.46
N ALA A 177 -26.12 1.45 7.86
CA ALA A 177 -27.28 0.90 8.53
C ALA A 177 -27.39 1.35 10.00
N ASP A 178 -26.26 1.50 10.70
CA ASP A 178 -26.19 1.91 12.10
C ASP A 178 -24.94 2.78 12.35
N PRO A 179 -25.10 4.12 12.40
CA PRO A 179 -24.00 5.05 12.63
C PRO A 179 -23.28 4.85 13.98
N THR A 180 -23.90 4.21 14.97
CA THR A 180 -23.26 3.94 16.25
C THR A 180 -22.15 2.90 16.14
N GLN A 181 -22.18 2.05 15.09
CA GLN A 181 -21.15 1.06 14.81
C GLN A 181 -19.92 1.63 14.08
N ALA A 182 -19.91 2.92 13.71
CA ALA A 182 -18.81 3.54 12.96
C ALA A 182 -17.44 3.36 13.63
N GLY A 183 -17.37 3.49 14.95
CA GLY A 183 -16.12 3.28 15.69
C GLY A 183 -15.57 1.86 15.56
N THR A 184 -16.43 0.85 15.77
CA THR A 184 -16.05 -0.57 15.68
C THR A 184 -15.75 -0.98 14.24
N ALA A 185 -16.52 -0.51 13.26
CA ALA A 185 -16.26 -0.74 11.84
C ALA A 185 -14.93 -0.13 11.39
N THR A 186 -14.57 1.06 11.90
CA THR A 186 -13.28 1.71 11.59
C THR A 186 -12.10 0.89 12.12
N ARG A 187 -12.19 0.36 13.35
CA ARG A 187 -11.14 -0.51 13.92
C ARG A 187 -10.97 -1.81 13.12
N LEU A 188 -12.08 -2.44 12.71
CA LEU A 188 -12.04 -3.62 11.84
C LEU A 188 -11.45 -3.32 10.46
N LEU A 189 -11.74 -2.14 9.91
CA LEU A 189 -11.14 -1.67 8.66
C LEU A 189 -9.63 -1.48 8.78
N SER A 190 -9.15 -0.91 9.90
CA SER A 190 -7.72 -0.82 10.17
C SER A 190 -7.04 -2.19 10.20
N ILE A 191 -7.66 -3.18 10.87
CA ILE A 191 -7.17 -4.57 10.89
C ILE A 191 -7.10 -5.15 9.48
N ALA A 192 -8.16 -4.97 8.67
CA ALA A 192 -8.19 -5.42 7.28
C ALA A 192 -7.01 -4.87 6.47
N LYS A 193 -6.68 -3.59 6.67
CA LYS A 193 -5.55 -2.93 6.01
C LYS A 193 -4.19 -3.41 6.51
N TYR A 194 -4.04 -3.70 7.81
CA TYR A 194 -2.80 -4.29 8.31
C TYR A 194 -2.59 -5.71 7.75
N PHE A 195 -3.66 -6.50 7.62
CA PHE A 195 -3.61 -7.81 6.98
C PHE A 195 -3.21 -7.73 5.51
N GLU A 196 -3.76 -6.80 4.73
CA GLU A 196 -3.31 -6.61 3.34
C GLU A 196 -1.83 -6.24 3.25
N ARG A 197 -1.35 -5.31 4.08
CA ARG A 197 0.08 -4.98 4.14
C ARG A 197 0.97 -6.16 4.53
N ILE A 198 0.51 -7.06 5.41
CA ILE A 198 1.23 -8.32 5.71
C ILE A 198 1.32 -9.20 4.45
N GLY A 199 0.25 -9.24 3.65
CA GLY A 199 0.23 -9.92 2.35
C GLY A 199 1.26 -9.36 1.37
N ASP A 200 1.36 -8.04 1.28
CA ASP A 200 2.38 -7.36 0.46
C ASP A 200 3.79 -7.76 0.88
N HIS A 201 4.08 -7.78 2.19
CA HIS A 201 5.38 -8.21 2.69
C HIS A 201 5.64 -9.70 2.42
N ALA A 202 4.64 -10.58 2.53
CA ALA A 202 4.78 -12.00 2.17
C ALA A 202 5.09 -12.17 0.66
N THR A 203 4.44 -11.40 -0.20
CA THR A 203 4.72 -11.36 -1.64
C THR A 203 6.15 -10.86 -1.90
N ASN A 204 6.58 -9.81 -1.20
CA ASN A 204 7.95 -9.27 -1.26
C ASN A 204 9.01 -10.30 -0.84
N LEU A 205 8.74 -11.12 0.17
CA LEU A 205 9.61 -12.23 0.60
C LEU A 205 9.71 -13.30 -0.51
N ALA A 206 8.57 -13.67 -1.10
CA ALA A 206 8.50 -14.65 -2.19
C ALA A 206 9.23 -14.18 -3.46
N GLU A 207 9.08 -12.91 -3.86
CA GLU A 207 9.81 -12.33 -4.99
C GLU A 207 11.33 -12.36 -4.76
N LYS A 208 11.77 -12.04 -3.54
CA LYS A 208 13.19 -12.09 -3.13
C LYS A 208 13.74 -13.51 -3.14
N ALA A 209 12.95 -14.50 -2.71
CA ALA A 209 13.33 -15.91 -2.80
C ALA A 209 13.58 -16.35 -4.24
N ILE A 210 12.71 -15.94 -5.17
CA ILE A 210 12.86 -16.26 -6.59
C ILE A 210 14.13 -15.59 -7.16
N PHE A 211 14.37 -14.32 -6.84
CA PHE A 211 15.58 -13.59 -7.25
C PHE A 211 16.86 -14.25 -6.72
N MET A 212 16.86 -14.71 -5.46
CA MET A 212 18.02 -15.33 -4.83
C MET A 212 18.48 -16.59 -5.58
N VAL A 213 17.53 -17.41 -6.05
CA VAL A 213 17.78 -18.66 -6.78
C VAL A 213 18.05 -18.42 -8.25
N GLY A 214 17.16 -17.70 -8.93
CA GLY A 214 17.18 -17.53 -10.38
C GLY A 214 18.09 -16.41 -10.88
N GLY A 215 18.45 -15.45 -10.03
CA GLY A 215 19.19 -14.24 -10.42
C GLY A 215 18.38 -13.26 -11.28
N GLU A 216 17.20 -13.66 -11.75
CA GLU A 216 16.26 -12.81 -12.47
C GLU A 216 15.43 -11.99 -11.49
N ASP A 217 15.47 -10.67 -11.67
CA ASP A 217 14.63 -9.77 -10.92
C ASP A 217 13.21 -9.79 -11.50
N ILE A 218 12.35 -10.64 -10.95
CA ILE A 218 10.95 -10.68 -11.33
C ILE A 218 10.16 -9.46 -10.79
N ARG A 219 10.76 -8.65 -9.91
CA ARG A 219 10.16 -7.40 -9.45
C ARG A 219 10.12 -6.46 -10.65
N HIS A 220 8.92 -6.02 -11.02
CA HIS A 220 8.66 -5.20 -12.22
C HIS A 220 8.84 -5.90 -13.58
N THR A 221 9.08 -7.21 -13.64
CA THR A 221 8.90 -7.94 -14.91
C THR A 221 7.40 -8.04 -15.16
N SER A 222 6.94 -7.42 -16.26
CA SER A 222 5.54 -7.22 -16.66
C SER A 222 4.64 -8.46 -16.71
N ALA A 223 5.20 -9.65 -16.50
CA ALA A 223 4.48 -10.92 -16.48
C ALA A 223 3.93 -11.33 -15.10
N PHE A 224 4.46 -10.82 -13.98
CA PHE A 224 4.08 -11.29 -12.63
C PHE A 224 3.33 -10.28 -11.76
N ARG A 225 3.35 -8.99 -12.13
CA ARG A 225 2.38 -7.97 -11.66
C ARG A 225 1.32 -7.71 -12.74
N ALA A 226 0.72 -8.77 -13.26
CA ALA A 226 -0.42 -8.61 -14.14
C ALA A 226 -1.57 -7.98 -13.34
N ASP A 227 -1.75 -6.67 -13.54
CA ASP A 227 -3.00 -5.92 -13.41
C ASP A 227 -3.38 -5.26 -12.07
N LYS A 228 -2.44 -5.02 -11.13
CA LYS A 228 -2.71 -4.05 -10.05
C LYS A 228 -2.19 -2.65 -10.41
N GLY A 229 -3.09 -1.78 -10.86
CA GLY A 229 -2.96 -0.31 -10.70
C GLY A 229 -2.19 0.48 -11.77
N ARG A 230 -1.93 -0.05 -12.97
CA ARG A 230 -1.22 0.72 -14.03
C ARG A 230 -2.13 1.37 -15.06
N ALA A 231 -3.30 0.79 -15.36
CA ALA A 231 -4.25 1.38 -16.29
C ALA A 231 -5.23 2.30 -15.55
N ILE A 232 -5.08 3.61 -15.75
CA ILE A 232 -6.07 4.58 -15.28
C ILE A 232 -7.31 4.43 -16.17
N ARG A 233 -8.33 3.74 -15.67
CA ARG A 233 -9.64 3.60 -16.32
C ARG A 233 -10.53 4.79 -16.00
N GLY A 234 -10.41 5.31 -14.78
CA GLY A 234 -10.99 6.59 -14.41
C GLY A 234 -10.31 7.24 -13.22
N VAL A 235 -10.24 8.56 -13.27
CA VAL A 235 -9.57 9.40 -12.27
C VAL A 235 -10.53 10.44 -11.71
N LEU A 236 -10.54 10.57 -10.38
CA LEU A 236 -11.30 11.56 -9.63
C LEU A 236 -10.36 12.51 -8.89
N PHE A 237 -10.44 13.81 -9.19
CA PHE A 237 -9.72 14.86 -8.46
C PHE A 237 -10.61 15.47 -7.38
N LEU A 238 -10.19 15.41 -6.12
CA LEU A 238 -10.91 15.94 -4.98
C LEU A 238 -10.26 17.25 -4.49
N CYS A 239 -11.09 18.29 -4.32
CA CYS A 239 -10.72 19.45 -3.50
C CYS A 239 -11.97 20.01 -2.81
N VAL A 240 -11.84 20.63 -1.62
CA VAL A 240 -12.97 21.10 -0.79
C VAL A 240 -14.09 21.77 -1.58
N HIS A 241 -13.79 22.85 -2.29
CA HIS A 241 -14.80 23.67 -2.97
C HIS A 241 -15.08 23.30 -4.43
N ASN A 242 -14.34 22.35 -5.00
CA ASN A 242 -14.37 22.01 -6.44
C ASN A 242 -14.50 23.22 -7.39
N SER A 243 -13.81 24.32 -7.08
CA SER A 243 -13.93 25.60 -7.79
C SER A 243 -12.67 25.97 -8.58
N ALA A 244 -11.49 25.51 -8.15
CA ALA A 244 -10.21 25.89 -8.74
C ALA A 244 -9.30 24.68 -9.00
N ARG A 245 -8.60 24.18 -7.96
CA ARG A 245 -7.59 23.09 -8.06
C ARG A 245 -8.11 21.88 -8.84
N SER A 246 -9.22 21.27 -8.42
CA SER A 246 -9.72 20.05 -9.04
C SER A 246 -10.38 20.28 -10.41
N GLN A 247 -10.89 21.49 -10.69
CA GLN A 247 -11.39 21.88 -12.03
C GLN A 247 -10.25 22.04 -13.03
N MET A 248 -9.15 22.71 -12.64
CA MET A 248 -7.94 22.80 -13.47
C MET A 248 -7.35 21.41 -13.71
N ALA A 249 -7.33 20.55 -12.68
CA ALA A 249 -6.86 19.17 -12.81
C ALA A 249 -7.72 18.35 -13.78
N GLU A 250 -9.06 18.44 -13.69
CA GLU A 250 -9.99 17.81 -14.64
C GLU A 250 -9.74 18.29 -16.08
N GLY A 251 -9.59 19.60 -16.30
CA GLY A 251 -9.28 20.17 -17.61
C GLY A 251 -7.95 19.68 -18.19
N LEU A 252 -6.88 19.69 -17.39
CA LEU A 252 -5.56 19.19 -17.79
C LEU A 252 -5.60 17.69 -18.09
N ALA A 253 -6.23 16.90 -17.22
CA ALA A 253 -6.35 15.46 -17.39
C ALA A 253 -7.10 15.10 -18.67
N ARG A 254 -8.21 15.80 -19.00
CA ARG A 254 -8.95 15.59 -20.26
C ARG A 254 -8.12 15.86 -21.51
N SER A 255 -7.10 16.72 -21.41
CA SER A 255 -6.20 17.03 -22.52
C SER A 255 -5.00 16.09 -22.65
N LEU A 256 -4.66 15.35 -21.59
CA LEU A 256 -3.42 14.57 -21.52
C LEU A 256 -3.64 13.05 -21.41
N LEU A 257 -4.75 12.61 -20.84
CA LEU A 257 -5.10 11.18 -20.72
C LEU A 257 -5.84 10.69 -21.98
N PRO A 258 -5.84 9.37 -22.23
CA PRO A 258 -6.59 8.78 -23.35
C PRO A 258 -8.07 9.18 -23.33
N PRO A 259 -8.71 9.42 -24.49
CA PRO A 259 -10.11 9.86 -24.58
C PRO A 259 -11.12 8.97 -23.86
N ASP A 260 -10.83 7.68 -23.75
CA ASP A 260 -11.71 6.68 -23.15
C ASP A 260 -11.60 6.64 -21.61
N THR A 261 -10.75 7.48 -21.01
CA THR A 261 -10.58 7.57 -19.56
C THR A 261 -11.73 8.34 -18.91
N ALA A 262 -12.39 7.76 -17.90
CA ALA A 262 -13.41 8.45 -17.14
C ALA A 262 -12.79 9.49 -16.20
N ILE A 263 -12.87 10.78 -16.55
CA ILE A 263 -12.22 11.86 -15.79
C ILE A 263 -13.27 12.71 -15.09
N TRP A 264 -13.11 12.89 -13.78
CA TRP A 264 -14.04 13.63 -12.93
C TRP A 264 -13.31 14.47 -11.88
N SER A 265 -13.98 15.52 -11.40
CA SER A 265 -13.62 16.24 -10.19
C SER A 265 -14.82 16.38 -9.27
N ALA A 266 -14.59 16.51 -7.98
CA ALA A 266 -15.64 16.79 -7.00
C ALA A 266 -15.09 17.51 -5.77
N GLY A 267 -16.01 17.97 -4.91
CA GLY A 267 -15.70 18.59 -3.64
C GLY A 267 -16.61 18.16 -2.51
N SER A 268 -16.12 18.27 -1.28
CA SER A 268 -16.87 18.01 -0.05
C SER A 268 -17.90 19.12 0.23
N ASP A 269 -17.56 20.36 -0.10
CA ASP A 269 -18.45 21.52 -0.03
C ASP A 269 -18.34 22.41 -1.28
N PRO A 270 -18.92 22.00 -2.42
CA PRO A 270 -18.71 22.67 -3.71
C PRO A 270 -19.23 24.11 -3.73
N ALA A 271 -18.46 25.00 -4.35
CA ALA A 271 -18.87 26.38 -4.61
C ALA A 271 -20.00 26.46 -5.65
N SER A 272 -20.57 27.65 -5.84
CA SER A 272 -21.62 27.88 -6.84
C SER A 272 -21.13 27.90 -8.29
N GLN A 273 -19.85 28.25 -8.51
CA GLN A 273 -19.26 28.36 -9.84
C GLN A 273 -17.75 28.04 -9.82
N VAL A 274 -17.21 27.71 -10.99
CA VAL A 274 -15.76 27.62 -11.20
C VAL A 274 -15.15 29.01 -11.02
N ASP A 275 -14.00 29.08 -10.37
CA ASP A 275 -13.30 30.34 -10.14
C ASP A 275 -12.88 30.97 -11.49
N PRO A 276 -13.26 32.23 -11.79
CA PRO A 276 -12.92 32.89 -13.05
C PRO A 276 -11.41 32.92 -13.33
N ARG A 277 -10.59 33.00 -12.27
CA ARG A 277 -9.12 33.02 -12.39
C ARG A 277 -8.56 31.67 -12.80
N ALA A 278 -9.20 30.57 -12.39
CA ALA A 278 -8.87 29.24 -12.87
C ALA A 278 -9.15 29.11 -14.38
N ILE A 279 -10.28 29.65 -14.85
CA ILE A 279 -10.62 29.69 -16.28
C ILE A 279 -9.57 30.51 -17.05
N GLU A 280 -9.21 31.68 -16.54
CA GLU A 280 -8.21 32.57 -17.14
C GLU A 280 -6.87 31.88 -17.33
N VAL A 281 -6.28 31.30 -16.26
CA VAL A 281 -4.97 30.65 -16.36
C VAL A 281 -4.99 29.37 -17.19
N MET A 282 -6.13 28.69 -17.29
CA MET A 282 -6.26 27.51 -18.17
C MET A 282 -6.33 27.90 -19.65
N ARG A 283 -6.99 29.02 -19.98
CA ARG A 283 -7.04 29.55 -21.35
C ARG A 283 -5.67 29.96 -21.87
N GLU A 284 -4.75 30.41 -20.99
CA GLU A 284 -3.34 30.66 -21.35
C GLU A 284 -2.65 29.41 -21.91
N MET A 285 -3.08 28.22 -21.51
CA MET A 285 -2.60 26.93 -22.03
C MET A 285 -3.42 26.41 -23.22
N GLY A 286 -4.38 27.18 -23.71
CA GLY A 286 -5.31 26.76 -24.77
C GLY A 286 -6.41 25.81 -24.29
N LEU A 287 -6.65 25.70 -22.99
CA LEU A 287 -7.69 24.82 -22.41
C LEU A 287 -8.85 25.66 -21.88
N ASP A 288 -10.07 25.43 -22.39
CA ASP A 288 -11.27 26.11 -21.88
C ASP A 288 -12.03 25.20 -20.91
N ILE A 289 -12.03 25.59 -19.64
CA ILE A 289 -12.77 24.89 -18.57
C ILE A 289 -14.07 25.62 -18.18
N SER A 290 -14.47 26.66 -18.91
CA SER A 290 -15.63 27.48 -18.55
C SER A 290 -16.98 26.75 -18.58
N GLY A 291 -17.07 25.64 -19.32
CA GLY A 291 -18.24 24.75 -19.33
C GLY A 291 -18.29 23.74 -18.18
N GLN A 292 -17.24 23.66 -17.34
CA GLN A 292 -17.24 22.80 -16.16
C GLN A 292 -18.03 23.44 -15.02
N ARG A 293 -18.44 22.63 -14.03
CA ARG A 293 -19.16 23.11 -12.85
C ARG A 293 -18.68 22.42 -11.57
N PRO A 294 -18.70 23.11 -10.42
CA PRO A 294 -18.54 22.44 -9.14
C PRO A 294 -19.63 21.39 -8.93
N LYS A 295 -19.25 20.24 -8.39
CA LYS A 295 -20.13 19.09 -8.17
C LYS A 295 -19.74 18.34 -6.90
N ARG A 296 -20.73 17.77 -6.22
CA ARG A 296 -20.52 16.92 -5.03
C ARG A 296 -20.03 15.55 -5.46
N ILE A 297 -19.34 14.85 -4.56
CA ILE A 297 -18.87 13.49 -4.81
C ILE A 297 -20.02 12.51 -5.13
N THR A 298 -21.21 12.76 -4.58
CA THR A 298 -22.42 11.99 -4.84
C THR A 298 -22.95 12.12 -6.28
N GLU A 299 -22.47 13.12 -7.03
CA GLU A 299 -22.84 13.32 -8.44
C GLU A 299 -21.87 12.61 -9.41
N VAL A 300 -20.77 12.04 -8.90
CA VAL A 300 -19.77 11.34 -9.72
C VAL A 300 -20.15 9.87 -9.87
N PRO A 301 -20.05 9.28 -11.07
CA PRO A 301 -20.18 7.84 -11.26
C PRO A 301 -18.94 7.11 -10.72
N LEU A 302 -18.97 6.83 -9.41
CA LEU A 302 -17.83 6.26 -8.68
C LEU A 302 -17.44 4.85 -9.15
N ASP A 303 -18.37 4.11 -9.77
CA ASP A 303 -18.16 2.82 -10.39
C ASP A 303 -17.19 2.85 -11.59
N GLN A 304 -16.97 4.04 -12.17
CA GLN A 304 -16.04 4.25 -13.29
C GLN A 304 -14.65 4.70 -12.83
N ILE A 305 -14.46 4.92 -11.53
CA ILE A 305 -13.23 5.47 -10.99
C ILE A 305 -12.40 4.35 -10.37
N ASN A 306 -11.13 4.26 -10.75
CA ASN A 306 -10.14 3.41 -10.07
C ASN A 306 -8.97 4.20 -9.48
N THR A 307 -8.87 5.50 -9.77
CA THR A 307 -7.82 6.38 -9.24
C THR A 307 -8.42 7.62 -8.58
N VAL A 308 -8.00 7.95 -7.35
CA VAL A 308 -8.41 9.18 -6.63
C VAL A 308 -7.20 10.03 -6.30
N ILE A 309 -7.31 11.33 -6.53
CA ILE A 309 -6.25 12.31 -6.25
C ILE A 309 -6.82 13.41 -5.37
N HIS A 310 -6.39 13.45 -4.12
CA HIS A 310 -6.71 14.50 -3.14
C HIS A 310 -5.80 15.71 -3.36
N LEU A 311 -6.36 16.90 -3.55
CA LEU A 311 -5.58 18.12 -3.86
C LEU A 311 -5.40 19.04 -2.65
N CYS A 312 -5.93 18.67 -1.48
CA CYS A 312 -5.82 19.43 -0.24
C CYS A 312 -5.48 18.49 0.93
N ALA A 313 -4.66 18.97 1.87
CA ALA A 313 -4.22 18.20 3.04
C ALA A 313 -5.32 17.97 4.08
N GLU A 314 -6.39 18.77 4.04
CA GLU A 314 -7.50 18.75 5.01
C GLU A 314 -8.72 17.96 4.52
N GLU A 315 -8.60 17.26 3.39
CA GLU A 315 -9.72 16.48 2.87
C GLU A 315 -9.91 15.16 3.62
N ILE A 316 -11.19 14.85 3.86
CA ILE A 316 -11.64 13.56 4.32
C ILE A 316 -11.18 12.52 3.30
N CYS A 317 -10.42 11.52 3.76
CA CYS A 317 -10.10 10.34 2.97
C CYS A 317 -11.42 9.63 2.64
N VAL A 318 -11.94 9.87 1.43
CA VAL A 318 -13.11 9.14 0.95
C VAL A 318 -12.62 7.79 0.48
N THR A 319 -12.74 6.78 1.33
CA THR A 319 -12.45 5.42 0.90
C THR A 319 -13.60 4.94 0.01
N LEU A 320 -13.41 5.08 -1.30
CA LEU A 320 -14.37 4.71 -2.32
C LEU A 320 -14.14 3.24 -2.75
N PRO A 321 -15.20 2.44 -2.93
CA PRO A 321 -15.06 1.06 -3.41
C PRO A 321 -14.58 1.05 -4.88
N GLY A 322 -13.64 0.15 -5.21
CA GLY A 322 -13.09 0.02 -6.57
C GLY A 322 -11.88 0.91 -6.86
N ILE A 323 -11.45 1.74 -5.90
CA ILE A 323 -10.23 2.52 -6.04
C ILE A 323 -9.00 1.63 -5.86
N GLU A 324 -8.23 1.50 -6.92
CA GLU A 324 -6.96 0.79 -7.01
C GLU A 324 -5.78 1.71 -6.64
N ARG A 325 -5.92 3.02 -6.84
CA ARG A 325 -4.87 4.02 -6.60
C ARG A 325 -5.44 5.26 -5.91
N ALA A 326 -4.85 5.66 -4.77
CA ALA A 326 -5.20 6.90 -4.09
C ALA A 326 -3.94 7.70 -3.74
N GLU A 327 -3.90 8.96 -4.12
CA GLU A 327 -2.76 9.86 -3.87
C GLU A 327 -3.18 11.18 -3.26
N THR A 328 -2.29 11.76 -2.46
CA THR A 328 -2.46 13.10 -1.93
C THR A 328 -1.43 14.04 -2.53
N TRP A 329 -1.91 15.02 -3.28
CA TRP A 329 -1.13 16.14 -3.80
C TRP A 329 -1.45 17.38 -2.98
N ALA A 330 -0.72 17.59 -1.89
CA ALA A 330 -0.89 18.78 -1.05
C ALA A 330 -0.51 20.05 -1.84
N LEU A 331 -1.52 20.70 -2.44
CA LEU A 331 -1.36 21.95 -3.18
C LEU A 331 -1.95 23.10 -2.36
N PRO A 332 -1.25 24.24 -2.26
CA PRO A 332 -1.78 25.41 -1.56
C PRO A 332 -3.08 25.88 -2.22
N ASP A 333 -4.00 26.44 -1.43
CA ASP A 333 -5.20 27.05 -1.98
C ASP A 333 -4.83 28.36 -2.67
N PRO A 334 -4.97 28.48 -4.00
CA PRO A 334 -4.60 29.71 -4.71
C PRO A 334 -5.54 30.89 -4.37
N ALA A 335 -6.70 30.63 -3.76
CA ALA A 335 -7.67 31.65 -3.38
C ALA A 335 -7.54 32.13 -1.92
N ALA A 336 -6.76 31.45 -1.07
CA ALA A 336 -6.68 31.74 0.37
C ALA A 336 -5.89 33.00 0.75
N SER A 337 -5.20 33.65 -0.20
CA SER A 337 -4.40 34.86 0.07
C SER A 337 -5.16 36.12 -0.34
N GLU A 338 -5.25 37.11 0.57
CA GLU A 338 -5.69 38.49 0.31
C GLU A 338 -4.62 39.30 -0.45
N ALA A 339 -3.95 38.67 -1.41
CA ALA A 339 -2.92 39.30 -2.21
C ALA A 339 -3.53 40.23 -3.26
N GLN A 340 -2.73 41.19 -3.75
CA GLN A 340 -3.09 42.00 -4.92
C GLN A 340 -3.47 41.10 -6.12
N PRO A 341 -4.37 41.57 -7.02
CA PRO A 341 -4.90 40.75 -8.12
C PRO A 341 -3.83 40.00 -8.93
N ASP A 342 -2.72 40.66 -9.27
CA ASP A 342 -1.61 40.06 -10.04
C ASP A 342 -0.90 38.94 -9.28
N ALA A 343 -0.71 39.10 -7.97
CA ALA A 343 -0.11 38.09 -7.12
C ALA A 343 -1.03 36.87 -6.92
N GLN A 344 -2.35 37.09 -7.00
CA GLN A 344 -3.35 36.03 -6.93
C GLN A 344 -3.39 35.22 -8.24
N ILE A 345 -3.43 35.86 -9.41
CA ILE A 345 -3.28 35.17 -10.70
C ILE A 345 -1.98 34.36 -10.75
N ALA A 346 -0.86 34.92 -10.27
CA ALA A 346 0.40 34.19 -10.19
C ALA A 346 0.32 32.93 -9.30
N ALA A 347 -0.48 32.94 -8.23
CA ALA A 347 -0.73 31.75 -7.41
C ALA A 347 -1.52 30.68 -8.17
N PHE A 348 -2.56 31.07 -8.92
CA PHE A 348 -3.30 30.16 -9.80
C PHE A 348 -2.38 29.54 -10.87
N ARG A 349 -1.50 30.33 -11.51
CA ARG A 349 -0.51 29.82 -12.47
C ARG A 349 0.44 28.80 -11.82
N ARG A 350 0.99 29.08 -10.63
CA ARG A 350 1.86 28.13 -9.91
C ARG A 350 1.17 26.79 -9.65
N VAL A 351 -0.08 26.82 -9.18
CA VAL A 351 -0.87 25.61 -8.92
C VAL A 351 -1.18 24.85 -10.22
N ARG A 352 -1.58 25.56 -11.28
CA ARG A 352 -1.81 25.01 -12.62
C ARG A 352 -0.57 24.28 -13.15
N ASP A 353 0.59 24.94 -13.07
CA ASP A 353 1.84 24.39 -13.63
C ASP A 353 2.30 23.14 -12.84
N GLU A 354 2.12 23.15 -11.52
CA GLU A 354 2.40 21.98 -10.68
C GLU A 354 1.41 20.82 -10.96
N LEU A 355 0.11 21.11 -11.13
CA LEU A 355 -0.87 20.11 -11.56
C LEU A 355 -0.49 19.51 -12.91
N HIS A 356 -0.13 20.35 -13.88
CA HIS A 356 0.29 19.91 -15.20
C HIS A 356 1.52 18.98 -15.12
N ARG A 357 2.52 19.34 -14.32
CA ARG A 357 3.70 18.51 -14.08
C ARG A 357 3.33 17.14 -13.51
N ARG A 358 2.49 17.09 -12.47
CA ARG A 358 2.09 15.83 -11.82
C ARG A 358 1.22 14.96 -12.72
N ILE A 359 0.28 15.54 -13.45
CA ILE A 359 -0.57 14.80 -14.40
C ILE A 359 0.28 14.23 -15.54
N ARG A 360 1.33 14.92 -16.00
CA ARG A 360 2.25 14.34 -16.99
C ARG A 360 3.03 13.14 -16.46
N VAL A 361 3.42 13.15 -15.19
CA VAL A 361 4.06 11.98 -14.54
C VAL A 361 3.06 10.82 -14.47
N LEU A 362 1.83 11.11 -14.04
CA LEU A 362 0.72 10.14 -13.98
C LEU A 362 0.46 9.48 -15.35
N VAL A 363 0.45 10.27 -16.43
CA VAL A 363 0.31 9.76 -17.81
C VAL A 363 1.49 8.90 -18.23
N ALA A 364 2.72 9.33 -17.90
CA ALA A 364 3.94 8.59 -18.25
C ALA A 364 4.02 7.21 -17.56
N GLU A 365 3.51 7.10 -16.34
CA GLU A 365 3.40 5.83 -15.61
C GLU A 365 2.39 4.88 -16.25
N THR A 366 1.30 5.44 -16.79
CA THR A 366 0.21 4.71 -17.45
C THR A 366 0.58 4.20 -18.84
N THR A 367 1.46 4.89 -19.57
CA THR A 367 1.75 4.67 -21.00
C THR A 367 3.00 3.85 -21.30
N ARG A 368 3.84 3.53 -20.30
CA ARG A 368 5.01 2.68 -20.53
C ARG A 368 4.55 1.26 -20.95
N PRO A 369 4.99 0.70 -22.09
CA PRO A 369 4.69 -0.68 -22.45
C PRO A 369 5.36 -1.68 -21.49
N ALA A 370 4.83 -2.90 -21.51
CA ALA A 370 5.25 -4.06 -20.73
C ALA A 370 6.71 -4.45 -20.98
#